data_AF-A0A6P5RGV3-F1
#
_entry.id   AF-A0A6P5RGV3-F1
#
_cell.length_a   1.000
_cell.length_b   1.000
_cell.length_c   1.000
_cell.angle_alpha   90.00
_cell.angle_beta   90.00
_cell.angle_gamma   90.00
#
_symmetry.space_group_name_H-M   'P 1'
#
loop_
_entity.id
_entity.type
_entity.pdbx_description
1 polymer ?
#
loop_
_entity_poly.entity_id
_entity_poly.type
_entity_poly.pdbx_seq_one_letter_code
_entity_poly.pdbx_strand_id
1 'polypeptide(L)'
;METITLGDKRIGIKTSVLEEKATACNMLCCYADELKEGFFPWIDQVAPTLVPLLKFYFHEEVRKAAVSAMPELLLSAKLAIEKGQAQGRNETYIKQLSDYIVPALVEALHKEPDTEICANILDALNECLQISGPLLDESQVRSIVEEIKLVITASSSRKRERAERTKAEDFDAEEGELIKEENEQEEEVFDQVGEILGTLIKTFKASFLPFFDELSSYLTPMWVSS
;
A
#
# COMPACT_ATOMS: atom_id res chain seq x y z
N MET A 1 -27.59 -6.00 10.08
CA MET A 1 -27.39 -6.23 8.63
C MET A 1 -27.44 -4.86 8.00
N GLU A 2 -26.30 -4.38 7.53
CA GLU A 2 -26.24 -3.15 6.73
C GLU A 2 -26.36 -3.51 5.26
N THR A 3 -26.91 -2.60 4.47
CA THR A 3 -27.12 -2.85 3.04
C THR A 3 -26.26 -1.87 2.26
N ILE A 4 -25.21 -2.35 1.61
CA ILE A 4 -24.42 -1.51 0.70
C ILE A 4 -24.98 -1.62 -0.71
N THR A 5 -24.87 -0.53 -1.47
CA THR A 5 -25.30 -0.50 -2.87
C THR A 5 -24.07 -0.53 -3.75
N LEU A 6 -23.90 -1.61 -4.54
CA LEU A 6 -22.81 -1.75 -5.51
C LEU A 6 -23.42 -1.72 -6.92
N GLY A 7 -23.38 -0.56 -7.57
CA GLY A 7 -24.11 -0.30 -8.81
C GLY A 7 -25.62 -0.45 -8.60
N ASP A 8 -26.28 -1.29 -9.38
CA ASP A 8 -27.73 -1.52 -9.28
C ASP A 8 -28.14 -2.59 -8.23
N LYS A 9 -27.18 -3.17 -7.51
CA LYS A 9 -27.42 -4.28 -6.58
C LYS A 9 -27.28 -3.83 -5.13
N ARG A 10 -28.25 -4.25 -4.29
CA ARG A 10 -28.20 -4.11 -2.82
C ARG A 10 -27.64 -5.39 -2.22
N ILE A 11 -26.55 -5.26 -1.46
CA ILE A 11 -25.85 -6.38 -0.81
C ILE A 11 -26.06 -6.25 0.71
N GLY A 12 -26.68 -7.24 1.32
CA GLY A 12 -26.81 -7.33 2.78
C GLY A 12 -25.54 -7.88 3.41
N ILE A 13 -24.93 -7.11 4.30
CA ILE A 13 -23.68 -7.45 4.99
C ILE A 13 -23.96 -7.68 6.47
N LYS A 14 -23.42 -8.79 6.99
CA LYS A 14 -23.40 -9.09 8.43
C LYS A 14 -22.11 -8.52 9.03
N THR A 15 -22.16 -7.26 9.43
CA THR A 15 -21.02 -6.47 9.94
C THR A 15 -20.23 -7.16 11.05
N SER A 16 -20.90 -7.82 12.00
CA SER A 16 -20.22 -8.54 13.09
C SER A 16 -19.19 -9.59 12.62
N VAL A 17 -19.45 -10.25 11.49
CA VAL A 17 -18.52 -11.25 10.93
C VAL A 17 -17.31 -10.58 10.28
N LEU A 18 -17.48 -9.36 9.78
CA LEU A 18 -16.38 -8.60 9.19
C LEU A 18 -15.48 -8.00 10.27
N GLU A 19 -16.03 -7.58 11.41
CA GLU A 19 -15.25 -7.14 12.57
C GLU A 19 -14.42 -8.30 13.15
N GLU A 20 -15.01 -9.49 13.29
CA GLU A 20 -14.29 -10.71 13.69
C GLU A 20 -13.17 -11.03 12.70
N LYS A 21 -13.44 -10.88 11.39
CA LYS A 21 -12.45 -11.08 10.32
C LYS A 21 -11.32 -10.06 10.40
N ALA A 22 -11.62 -8.77 10.57
CA ALA A 22 -10.63 -7.71 10.72
C ALA A 22 -9.74 -7.99 11.93
N THR A 23 -10.35 -8.31 13.07
CA THR A 23 -9.64 -8.71 14.29
C THR A 23 -8.69 -9.88 14.04
N ALA A 24 -9.14 -10.93 13.36
CA ALA A 24 -8.31 -12.09 13.04
C ALA A 24 -7.14 -11.74 12.10
N CYS A 25 -7.36 -10.87 11.11
CA CYS A 25 -6.30 -10.41 10.20
C CYS A 25 -5.26 -9.57 10.95
N ASN A 26 -5.71 -8.67 11.82
CA ASN A 26 -4.83 -7.88 12.69
C ASN A 26 -3.99 -8.78 13.60
N MET A 27 -4.59 -9.81 14.21
CA MET A 27 -3.83 -10.77 15.02
C MET A 27 -2.76 -11.51 14.21
N LEU A 28 -3.05 -11.90 12.95
CA LEU A 28 -2.04 -12.50 12.08
C LEU A 28 -0.89 -11.54 11.77
N CYS A 29 -1.20 -10.27 11.52
CA CYS A 29 -0.21 -9.21 11.35
C CYS A 29 0.67 -9.06 12.60
N CYS A 30 0.05 -8.90 13.78
CA CYS A 30 0.77 -8.78 15.05
C CYS A 30 1.63 -10.02 15.36
N TYR A 31 1.15 -11.23 15.04
CA TYR A 31 1.97 -12.42 15.22
C TYR A 31 3.17 -12.46 14.28
N ALA A 32 3.02 -12.01 13.03
CA ALA A 32 4.16 -11.91 12.11
C ALA A 32 5.18 -10.87 12.61
N ASP A 33 4.70 -9.71 13.07
CA ASP A 33 5.53 -8.64 13.64
C ASP A 33 6.26 -9.11 14.91
N GLU A 34 5.56 -9.68 15.88
CA GLU A 34 6.16 -10.06 17.17
C GLU A 34 7.05 -11.31 17.10
N LEU A 35 6.68 -12.30 16.28
CA LEU A 35 7.42 -13.57 16.20
C LEU A 35 8.61 -13.50 15.22
N LYS A 36 8.63 -12.52 14.31
CA LYS A 36 9.69 -12.34 13.30
C LYS A 36 9.99 -13.65 12.58
N GLU A 37 11.25 -14.11 12.56
CA GLU A 37 11.60 -15.39 11.91
C GLU A 37 10.80 -16.60 12.42
N GLY A 38 10.29 -16.55 13.66
CA GLY A 38 9.45 -17.59 14.24
C GLY A 38 8.10 -17.75 13.53
N PHE A 39 7.67 -16.74 12.78
CA PHE A 39 6.45 -16.80 11.97
C PHE A 39 6.63 -17.57 10.66
N PHE A 40 7.88 -17.81 10.24
CA PHE A 40 8.21 -18.45 8.95
C PHE A 40 7.39 -19.71 8.60
N PRO A 41 7.17 -20.68 9.52
CA PRO A 41 6.43 -21.90 9.20
C PRO A 41 4.98 -21.68 8.77
N TRP A 42 4.42 -20.49 9.05
CA TRP A 42 3.02 -20.16 8.81
C TRP A 42 2.79 -19.35 7.53
N ILE A 43 3.86 -18.79 6.93
CA ILE A 43 3.76 -17.88 5.78
C ILE A 43 3.01 -18.54 4.61
N ASP A 44 3.34 -19.80 4.29
CA ASP A 44 2.73 -20.54 3.17
C ASP A 44 1.20 -20.74 3.34
N GLN A 45 0.67 -20.64 4.57
CA GLN A 45 -0.78 -20.70 4.85
C GLN A 45 -1.41 -19.31 4.96
N VAL A 46 -0.68 -18.36 5.54
CA VAL A 46 -1.18 -17.02 5.84
C VAL A 46 -1.18 -16.12 4.60
N ALA A 47 -0.11 -16.14 3.78
CA ALA A 47 -0.02 -15.29 2.60
C ALA A 47 -1.16 -15.54 1.59
N PRO A 48 -1.53 -16.79 1.24
CA PRO A 48 -2.69 -17.05 0.36
C PRO A 48 -4.03 -16.60 0.97
N THR A 49 -4.11 -16.46 2.30
CA THR A 49 -5.31 -16.00 3.01
C THR A 49 -5.40 -14.47 3.04
N LEU A 50 -4.29 -13.77 3.29
CA LEU A 50 -4.28 -12.32 3.47
C LEU A 50 -4.14 -11.54 2.16
N VAL A 51 -3.34 -12.01 1.19
CA VAL A 51 -3.13 -11.28 -0.08
C VAL A 51 -4.42 -10.99 -0.84
N PRO A 52 -5.40 -11.93 -0.95
CA PRO A 52 -6.69 -11.61 -1.58
C PRO A 52 -7.50 -10.54 -0.84
N LEU A 53 -7.23 -10.32 0.45
CA LEU A 53 -7.96 -9.36 1.28
C LEU A 53 -7.53 -7.91 1.02
N LEU A 54 -6.40 -7.68 0.36
CA LEU A 54 -6.01 -6.36 -0.14
C LEU A 54 -7.10 -5.74 -1.04
N LYS A 55 -7.93 -6.58 -1.68
CA LYS A 55 -9.03 -6.17 -2.57
C LYS A 55 -10.41 -6.40 -1.94
N PHE A 56 -10.48 -6.53 -0.62
CA PHE A 56 -11.73 -6.77 0.10
C PHE A 56 -12.46 -5.45 0.39
N TYR A 57 -13.12 -4.89 -0.62
CA TYR A 57 -13.80 -3.58 -0.54
C TYR A 57 -15.00 -3.50 0.43
N PHE A 58 -15.35 -4.61 1.08
CA PHE A 58 -16.48 -4.67 2.00
C PHE A 58 -16.16 -4.18 3.42
N HIS A 59 -14.87 -4.09 3.78
CA HIS A 59 -14.45 -3.64 5.11
C HIS A 59 -13.04 -3.05 5.06
N GLU A 60 -12.90 -1.79 5.42
CA GLU A 60 -11.61 -1.07 5.46
C GLU A 60 -10.61 -1.72 6.41
N GLU A 61 -11.00 -2.04 7.64
CA GLU A 61 -10.07 -2.63 8.62
C GLU A 61 -9.50 -3.98 8.19
N VAL A 62 -10.24 -4.74 7.36
CA VAL A 62 -9.72 -5.99 6.79
C VAL A 62 -8.63 -5.68 5.75
N ARG A 63 -8.81 -4.62 4.95
CA ARG A 63 -7.80 -4.17 3.97
C ARG A 63 -6.58 -3.62 4.69
N LYS A 64 -6.77 -2.71 5.66
CA LYS A 64 -5.68 -2.14 6.48
C LYS A 64 -4.85 -3.26 7.14
N ALA A 65 -5.50 -4.23 7.79
CA ALA A 65 -4.85 -5.39 8.38
C ALA A 65 -4.04 -6.22 7.36
N ALA A 66 -4.62 -6.46 6.17
CA ALA A 66 -3.94 -7.21 5.12
C ALA A 66 -2.73 -6.46 4.57
N VAL A 67 -2.85 -5.15 4.38
CA VAL A 67 -1.77 -4.26 3.92
C VAL A 67 -0.59 -4.32 4.90
N SER A 68 -0.83 -4.09 6.19
CA SER A 68 0.22 -4.11 7.23
C SER A 68 0.91 -5.47 7.36
N ALA A 69 0.22 -6.58 7.06
CA ALA A 69 0.83 -7.90 7.14
C ALA A 69 1.82 -8.20 6.02
N MET A 70 1.70 -7.54 4.85
CA MET A 70 2.52 -7.85 3.67
C MET A 70 4.04 -7.73 3.92
N PRO A 71 4.56 -6.60 4.42
CA PRO A 71 5.98 -6.46 4.72
C PRO A 71 6.43 -7.42 5.84
N GLU A 72 5.61 -7.64 6.87
CA GLU A 72 5.95 -8.55 7.98
C GLU A 72 6.13 -10.00 7.53
N LEU A 73 5.34 -10.47 6.54
CA LEU A 73 5.52 -11.78 5.94
C LEU A 73 6.87 -11.89 5.21
N LEU A 74 7.23 -10.87 4.41
CA LEU A 74 8.53 -10.83 3.72
C LEU A 74 9.69 -10.75 4.70
N LEU A 75 9.58 -9.92 5.74
CA LEU A 75 10.59 -9.73 6.76
C LEU A 75 10.81 -11.04 7.53
N SER A 76 9.73 -11.70 7.96
CA SER A 76 9.79 -13.00 8.63
C SER A 76 10.50 -14.05 7.77
N ALA A 77 10.22 -14.09 6.46
CA ALA A 77 10.91 -14.96 5.52
C ALA A 77 12.41 -14.66 5.40
N LYS A 78 12.76 -13.38 5.25
CA LYS A 78 14.15 -12.94 5.13
C LYS A 78 14.96 -13.28 6.39
N LEU A 79 14.44 -12.94 7.56
CA LEU A 79 15.09 -13.21 8.84
C LEU A 79 15.29 -14.71 9.08
N ALA A 80 14.31 -15.54 8.74
CA ALA A 80 14.45 -16.99 8.86
C ALA A 80 15.55 -17.55 7.96
N ILE A 81 15.72 -17.01 6.75
CA ILE A 81 16.78 -17.42 5.82
C ILE A 81 18.14 -16.98 6.36
N GLU A 82 18.29 -15.72 6.77
CA GLU A 82 19.52 -15.16 7.31
C GLU A 82 19.99 -15.89 8.58
N LYS A 83 19.04 -16.32 9.43
CA LYS A 83 19.31 -17.07 10.67
C LYS A 83 19.42 -18.59 10.46
N GLY A 84 19.28 -19.09 9.24
CA GLY A 84 19.36 -20.53 8.93
C GLY A 84 18.18 -21.36 9.48
N GLN A 85 17.05 -20.73 9.77
CA GLN A 85 15.83 -21.35 10.31
C GLN A 85 14.79 -21.66 9.23
N ALA A 86 15.04 -21.26 7.98
CA ALA A 86 14.10 -21.39 6.86
C ALA A 86 13.96 -22.80 6.27
N GLN A 87 14.33 -23.86 7.01
CA GLN A 87 14.15 -25.26 6.62
C GLN A 87 14.69 -25.60 5.21
N GLY A 88 15.82 -24.99 4.82
CA GLY A 88 16.46 -25.19 3.51
C GLY A 88 15.94 -24.29 2.38
N ARG A 89 14.98 -23.41 2.65
CA ARG A 89 14.62 -22.30 1.74
C ARG A 89 15.73 -21.24 1.73
N ASN A 90 15.77 -20.46 0.65
CA ASN A 90 16.79 -19.45 0.39
C ASN A 90 16.16 -18.22 -0.28
N GLU A 91 16.99 -17.32 -0.81
CA GLU A 91 16.56 -16.08 -1.47
C GLU A 91 15.53 -16.28 -2.59
N THR A 92 15.52 -17.44 -3.28
CA THR A 92 14.47 -17.74 -4.28
C THR A 92 13.07 -17.77 -3.67
N TYR A 93 12.93 -18.17 -2.40
CA TYR A 93 11.66 -18.12 -1.69
C TYR A 93 11.21 -16.67 -1.41
N ILE A 94 12.14 -15.79 -1.01
CA ILE A 94 11.85 -14.36 -0.83
C ILE A 94 11.38 -13.76 -2.15
N LYS A 95 12.07 -14.10 -3.25
CA LYS A 95 11.65 -13.67 -4.59
C LYS A 95 10.23 -14.16 -4.91
N GLN A 96 9.92 -15.44 -4.73
CA GLN A 96 8.58 -15.98 -5.00
C GLN A 96 7.49 -15.28 -4.18
N LEU A 97 7.77 -14.98 -2.91
CA LEU A 97 6.84 -14.28 -2.04
C LEU A 97 6.67 -12.81 -2.47
N SER A 98 7.76 -12.15 -2.87
CA SER A 98 7.73 -10.78 -3.41
C SER A 98 6.98 -10.71 -4.75
N ASP A 99 7.20 -11.69 -5.63
CA ASP A 99 6.50 -11.85 -6.91
C ASP A 99 4.98 -12.09 -6.74
N TYR A 100 4.54 -12.49 -5.54
CA TYR A 100 3.13 -12.61 -5.19
C TYR A 100 2.56 -11.35 -4.52
N ILE A 101 3.31 -10.77 -3.58
CA ILE A 101 2.86 -9.64 -2.75
C ILE A 101 2.92 -8.31 -3.49
N VAL A 102 4.06 -7.98 -4.11
CA VAL A 102 4.29 -6.66 -4.71
C VAL A 102 3.26 -6.35 -5.81
N PRO A 103 2.97 -7.24 -6.78
CA PRO A 103 1.95 -6.97 -7.77
C PRO A 103 0.54 -6.83 -7.15
N ALA A 104 0.26 -7.54 -6.07
CA ALA A 104 -1.03 -7.46 -5.39
C ALA A 104 -1.23 -6.11 -4.66
N LEU A 105 -0.17 -5.57 -4.05
CA LEU A 105 -0.17 -4.23 -3.46
C LEU A 105 -0.35 -3.14 -4.53
N VAL A 106 0.38 -3.24 -5.66
CA VAL A 106 0.24 -2.31 -6.79
C VAL A 106 -1.20 -2.33 -7.34
N GLU A 107 -1.80 -3.50 -7.52
CA GLU A 107 -3.19 -3.58 -7.99
C GLU A 107 -4.21 -3.10 -6.93
N ALA A 108 -3.91 -3.28 -5.65
CA ALA A 108 -4.74 -2.75 -4.57
C ALA A 108 -4.73 -1.23 -4.57
N LEU A 109 -3.53 -0.62 -4.67
CA LEU A 109 -3.34 0.83 -4.76
C LEU A 109 -4.13 1.42 -5.93
N HIS A 110 -4.06 0.78 -7.11
CA HIS A 110 -4.77 1.23 -8.31
C HIS A 110 -6.28 1.36 -8.14
N LYS A 111 -6.87 0.56 -7.24
CA LYS A 111 -8.31 0.42 -7.07
C LYS A 111 -8.81 0.96 -5.75
N GLU A 112 -7.94 1.42 -4.86
CA GLU A 112 -8.32 1.87 -3.53
C GLU A 112 -8.92 3.28 -3.61
N PRO A 113 -10.20 3.47 -3.25
CA PRO A 113 -10.83 4.79 -3.29
C PRO A 113 -10.44 5.67 -2.10
N ASP A 114 -10.01 5.06 -0.99
CA ASP A 114 -9.73 5.76 0.26
C ASP A 114 -8.28 6.26 0.29
N THR A 115 -8.09 7.57 0.47
CA THR A 115 -6.77 8.22 0.45
C THR A 115 -5.89 7.77 1.62
N GLU A 116 -6.45 7.56 2.82
CA GLU A 116 -5.72 7.07 3.98
C GLU A 116 -5.21 5.65 3.73
N ILE A 117 -6.05 4.78 3.16
CA ILE A 117 -5.64 3.41 2.82
C ILE A 117 -4.62 3.41 1.66
N CYS A 118 -4.72 4.33 0.70
CA CYS A 118 -3.69 4.51 -0.33
C CYS A 118 -2.32 4.79 0.29
N ALA A 119 -2.25 5.68 1.28
CA ALA A 119 -1.01 5.96 2.02
C ALA A 119 -0.48 4.69 2.71
N ASN A 120 -1.34 3.94 3.41
CA ASN A 120 -0.95 2.67 4.05
C ASN A 120 -0.41 1.65 3.04
N ILE A 121 -1.00 1.57 1.84
CA ILE A 121 -0.53 0.66 0.78
C ILE A 121 0.84 1.11 0.25
N LEU A 122 1.05 2.41 0.06
CA LEU A 122 2.33 2.97 -0.38
C LEU A 122 3.43 2.70 0.64
N ASP A 123 3.15 2.89 1.93
CA ASP A 123 4.08 2.59 3.03
C ASP A 123 4.46 1.10 3.05
N ALA A 124 3.45 0.21 3.05
CA ALA A 124 3.69 -1.23 3.01
C ALA A 124 4.47 -1.66 1.74
N LEU A 125 4.21 -1.02 0.59
CA LEU A 125 4.96 -1.25 -0.63
C LEU A 125 6.41 -0.80 -0.48
N ASN A 126 6.66 0.37 0.11
CA ASN A 126 8.01 0.87 0.40
C ASN A 126 8.78 -0.11 1.29
N GLU A 127 8.18 -0.58 2.37
CA GLU A 127 8.81 -1.58 3.26
C GLU A 127 9.13 -2.89 2.52
N CYS A 128 8.19 -3.38 1.70
CA CYS A 128 8.44 -4.55 0.85
C CYS A 128 9.64 -4.36 -0.10
N LEU A 129 9.82 -3.14 -0.63
CA LEU A 129 10.96 -2.77 -1.48
C LEU A 129 12.27 -2.67 -0.68
N GLN A 130 12.25 -2.19 0.55
CA GLN A 130 13.43 -2.19 1.40
C GLN A 130 13.88 -3.63 1.74
N ILE A 131 12.94 -4.56 1.86
CA ILE A 131 13.22 -5.96 2.18
C ILE A 131 13.72 -6.72 0.95
N SER A 132 13.02 -6.60 -0.18
CA SER A 132 13.16 -7.46 -1.36
C SER A 132 13.56 -6.73 -2.65
N GLY A 133 13.78 -5.42 -2.61
CA GLY A 133 14.08 -4.54 -3.75
C GLY A 133 15.09 -5.11 -4.75
N PRO A 134 16.27 -5.62 -4.32
CA PRO A 134 17.25 -6.21 -5.23
C PRO A 134 16.78 -7.45 -6.00
N LEU A 135 15.68 -8.08 -5.58
CA LEU A 135 15.10 -9.28 -6.18
C LEU A 135 14.01 -8.98 -7.22
N LEU A 136 13.60 -7.72 -7.32
CA LEU A 136 12.61 -7.28 -8.30
C LEU A 136 13.23 -7.23 -9.69
N ASP A 137 12.45 -7.66 -10.69
CA ASP A 137 12.81 -7.47 -12.09
C ASP A 137 12.34 -6.11 -12.63
N GLU A 138 12.83 -5.76 -13.82
CA GLU A 138 12.50 -4.47 -14.45
C GLU A 138 11.00 -4.28 -14.68
N SER A 139 10.24 -5.36 -14.91
CA SER A 139 8.80 -5.28 -15.14
C SER A 139 8.03 -4.92 -13.86
N GLN A 140 8.47 -5.45 -12.72
CA GLN A 140 7.94 -5.08 -11.40
C GLN A 140 8.25 -3.62 -11.08
N VAL A 141 9.52 -3.19 -11.28
CA VAL A 141 9.92 -1.79 -11.07
C VAL A 141 9.12 -0.85 -11.96
N ARG A 142 8.94 -1.20 -13.24
CA ARG A 142 8.12 -0.41 -14.18
C ARG A 142 6.67 -0.31 -13.72
N SER A 143 6.07 -1.40 -13.27
CA SER A 143 4.69 -1.41 -12.79
C SER A 143 4.50 -0.50 -11.58
N ILE A 144 5.46 -0.51 -10.64
CA ILE A 144 5.46 0.40 -9.48
C ILE A 144 5.58 1.85 -9.93
N VAL A 145 6.50 2.16 -10.85
CA VAL A 145 6.72 3.53 -11.35
C VAL A 145 5.47 4.08 -12.06
N GLU A 146 4.82 3.28 -12.90
CA GLU A 146 3.56 3.69 -13.55
C GLU A 146 2.45 3.92 -12.52
N GLU A 147 2.36 3.09 -11.48
CA GLU A 147 1.35 3.28 -10.44
C GLU A 147 1.63 4.54 -9.61
N ILE A 148 2.88 4.82 -9.23
CA ILE A 148 3.27 6.06 -8.55
C ILE A 148 2.87 7.29 -9.38
N LYS A 149 3.09 7.23 -10.69
CA LYS A 149 2.69 8.30 -11.62
C LYS A 149 1.17 8.52 -11.65
N LEU A 150 0.39 7.44 -11.58
CA LEU A 150 -1.07 7.53 -11.45
C LEU A 150 -1.49 8.15 -10.12
N VAL A 151 -0.86 7.75 -9.00
CA VAL A 151 -1.10 8.33 -7.67
C VAL A 151 -0.82 9.83 -7.66
N ILE A 152 0.34 10.27 -8.17
CA ILE A 152 0.70 11.69 -8.24
C ILE A 152 -0.31 12.48 -9.08
N THR A 153 -0.74 11.91 -10.21
CA THR A 153 -1.71 12.53 -11.11
C THR A 153 -3.09 12.66 -10.45
N ALA A 154 -3.55 11.61 -9.76
CA ALA A 154 -4.80 11.60 -9.03
C ALA A 154 -4.79 12.62 -7.88
N SER A 155 -3.73 12.63 -7.07
CA SER A 155 -3.56 13.59 -5.97
C SER A 155 -3.53 15.04 -6.47
N SER A 156 -2.83 15.31 -7.58
CA SER A 156 -2.83 16.63 -8.21
C SER A 156 -4.22 17.07 -8.67
N SER A 157 -5.04 16.13 -9.16
CA SER A 157 -6.43 16.42 -9.54
C SER A 157 -7.30 16.74 -8.33
N ARG A 158 -7.21 15.94 -7.26
CA ARG A 158 -7.96 16.16 -6.01
C ARG A 158 -7.57 17.46 -5.34
N LYS A 159 -6.28 17.82 -5.37
CA LYS A 159 -5.80 19.13 -4.90
C LYS A 159 -6.46 20.29 -5.62
N ARG A 160 -6.59 20.21 -6.95
CA ARG A 160 -7.28 21.24 -7.73
C ARG A 160 -8.76 21.31 -7.37
N GLU A 161 -9.43 20.17 -7.17
CA GLU A 161 -10.82 20.12 -6.75
C GLU A 161 -11.04 20.79 -5.39
N ARG A 162 -10.21 20.48 -4.39
CA ARG A 162 -10.22 21.15 -3.08
C ARG A 162 -9.98 22.67 -3.21
N ALA A 163 -9.04 23.08 -4.05
CA ALA A 163 -8.78 24.50 -4.30
C ALA A 163 -9.98 25.24 -4.94
N GLU A 164 -10.82 24.56 -5.72
CA GLU A 164 -12.07 25.14 -6.23
C GLU A 164 -13.17 25.14 -5.17
N ARG A 165 -13.28 24.10 -4.33
CA ARG A 165 -14.24 24.04 -3.20
C ARG A 165 -14.08 25.22 -2.25
N THR A 166 -12.84 25.63 -1.96
CA THR A 166 -12.57 26.83 -1.12
C THR A 166 -13.07 28.16 -1.70
N LYS A 167 -13.44 28.21 -2.98
CA LYS A 167 -13.97 29.41 -3.66
C LYS A 167 -15.49 29.37 -3.81
N ALA A 168 -16.14 28.30 -3.38
CA ALA A 168 -17.58 28.13 -3.53
C ALA A 168 -18.35 29.14 -2.67
N GLU A 169 -19.53 29.56 -3.13
CA GLU A 169 -20.35 30.57 -2.42
C GLU A 169 -20.90 30.04 -1.07
N ASP A 170 -21.01 28.72 -0.94
CA ASP A 170 -21.47 28.00 0.24
C ASP A 170 -20.33 27.47 1.13
N PHE A 171 -19.07 27.86 0.85
CA PHE A 171 -17.94 27.49 1.69
C PHE A 171 -18.09 28.04 3.11
N ASP A 172 -18.10 27.16 4.09
CA ASP A 172 -18.23 27.48 5.51
C ASP A 172 -17.11 26.87 6.36
N ALA A 173 -17.23 26.99 7.69
CA ALA A 173 -16.21 26.49 8.60
C ALA A 173 -16.15 24.95 8.67
N GLU A 174 -17.27 24.26 8.45
CA GLU A 174 -17.32 22.79 8.48
C GLU A 174 -16.60 22.23 7.25
N GLU A 175 -16.90 22.79 6.07
CA GLU A 175 -16.21 22.46 4.82
C GLU A 175 -14.71 22.78 4.89
N GLY A 176 -14.34 23.87 5.60
CA GLY A 176 -12.94 24.23 5.84
C GLY A 176 -12.16 23.19 6.65
N GLU A 177 -12.75 22.60 7.70
CA GLU A 177 -12.11 21.54 8.48
C GLU A 177 -12.01 20.24 7.68
N LEU A 178 -13.03 19.87 6.89
CA LEU A 178 -12.97 18.69 6.01
C LEU A 178 -11.83 18.80 4.99
N ILE A 179 -11.68 19.96 4.33
CA ILE A 179 -10.58 20.19 3.38
C ILE A 179 -9.22 20.10 4.08
N LYS A 180 -9.14 20.51 5.35
CA LYS A 180 -7.90 20.41 6.12
C LYS A 180 -7.53 18.95 6.40
N GLU A 181 -8.48 18.13 6.85
CA GLU A 181 -8.29 16.69 7.03
C GLU A 181 -7.89 16.00 5.72
N GLU A 182 -8.55 16.32 4.61
CA GLU A 182 -8.20 15.80 3.29
C GLU A 182 -6.79 16.23 2.83
N ASN A 183 -6.34 17.43 3.21
CA ASN A 183 -4.97 17.87 2.89
C ASN A 183 -3.92 17.13 3.72
N GLU A 184 -4.19 16.85 5.00
CA GLU A 184 -3.30 16.06 5.86
C GLU A 184 -3.14 14.63 5.30
N GLN A 185 -4.24 14.01 4.83
CA GLN A 185 -4.18 12.69 4.17
C GLN A 185 -3.35 12.71 2.88
N GLU A 186 -3.40 13.81 2.12
CA GLU A 186 -2.66 13.91 0.86
C GLU A 186 -1.18 14.25 1.06
N GLU A 187 -0.85 14.95 2.13
CA GLU A 187 0.54 15.13 2.58
C GLU A 187 1.18 13.77 2.87
N GLU A 188 0.49 12.90 3.61
CA GLU A 188 0.96 11.53 3.88
C GLU A 188 1.17 10.74 2.58
N VAL A 189 0.24 10.80 1.61
CA VAL A 189 0.43 10.16 0.30
C VAL A 189 1.71 10.64 -0.39
N PHE A 190 2.00 11.94 -0.34
CA PHE A 190 3.19 12.50 -0.96
C PHE A 190 4.48 12.11 -0.24
N ASP A 191 4.47 12.06 1.09
CA ASP A 191 5.58 11.58 1.89
C ASP A 191 5.91 10.12 1.53
N GLN A 192 4.89 9.27 1.45
CA GLN A 192 5.08 7.87 1.08
C GLN A 192 5.58 7.69 -0.37
N VAL A 193 5.09 8.50 -1.31
CA VAL A 193 5.66 8.54 -2.68
C VAL A 193 7.14 8.93 -2.63
N GLY A 194 7.51 9.93 -1.84
CA GLY A 194 8.89 10.36 -1.65
C GLY A 194 9.78 9.25 -1.10
N GLU A 195 9.31 8.51 -0.10
CA GLU A 195 10.01 7.38 0.50
C GLU A 195 10.22 6.23 -0.48
N ILE A 196 9.20 5.85 -1.27
CA ILE A 196 9.35 4.83 -2.31
C ILE A 196 10.40 5.25 -3.34
N LEU A 197 10.35 6.49 -3.83
CA LEU A 197 11.34 6.99 -4.78
C LEU A 197 12.75 6.97 -4.18
N GLY A 198 12.88 7.38 -2.91
CA GLY A 198 14.13 7.28 -2.17
C GLY A 198 14.65 5.84 -2.10
N THR A 199 13.79 4.88 -1.79
CA THR A 199 14.12 3.45 -1.73
C THR A 199 14.52 2.91 -3.10
N LEU A 200 13.78 3.23 -4.17
CA LEU A 200 14.09 2.79 -5.53
C LEU A 200 15.44 3.35 -6.02
N ILE A 201 15.71 4.63 -5.77
CA ILE A 201 17.00 5.27 -6.09
C ILE A 201 18.13 4.61 -5.33
N LYS A 202 17.98 4.38 -4.02
CA LYS A 202 19.00 3.70 -3.19
C LYS A 202 19.27 2.28 -3.67
N THR A 203 18.23 1.55 -4.06
CA THR A 203 18.28 0.14 -4.46
C THR A 203 18.90 -0.04 -5.84
N PHE A 204 18.37 0.65 -6.86
CA PHE A 204 18.74 0.44 -8.27
C PHE A 204 19.79 1.43 -8.79
N LYS A 205 20.09 2.51 -8.04
CA LYS A 205 21.13 3.49 -8.35
C LYS A 205 21.01 4.03 -9.77
N ALA A 206 22.09 4.02 -10.55
CA ALA A 206 22.12 4.54 -11.92
C ALA A 206 21.11 3.85 -12.86
N SER A 207 20.74 2.60 -12.59
CA SER A 207 19.74 1.87 -13.40
C SER A 207 18.32 2.44 -13.24
N PHE A 208 18.06 3.22 -12.18
CA PHE A 208 16.78 3.88 -11.97
C PHE A 208 16.64 5.20 -12.75
N LEU A 209 17.74 5.79 -13.23
CA LEU A 209 17.73 7.11 -13.86
C LEU A 209 16.69 7.26 -14.99
N PRO A 210 16.53 6.29 -15.92
CA PRO A 210 15.51 6.42 -16.97
C PRO A 210 14.08 6.53 -16.44
N PHE A 211 13.76 5.83 -15.34
CA PHE A 211 12.46 5.89 -14.69
C PHE A 211 12.27 7.21 -13.94
N PHE A 212 13.32 7.68 -13.26
CA PHE A 212 13.29 8.96 -12.56
C PHE A 212 13.09 10.14 -13.51
N ASP A 213 13.78 10.13 -14.65
CA ASP A 213 13.64 11.17 -15.67
C ASP A 213 12.19 11.26 -16.19
N GLU A 214 11.52 10.13 -16.37
CA GLU A 214 10.09 10.09 -16.73
C GLU A 214 9.21 10.74 -15.65
N LEU A 215 9.45 10.37 -14.38
CA LEU A 215 8.68 10.86 -13.23
C LEU A 215 8.93 12.34 -12.94
N SER A 216 10.10 12.90 -13.29
CA SER A 216 10.51 14.26 -12.95
C SER A 216 9.47 15.33 -13.32
N SER A 217 8.81 15.15 -14.47
CA SER A 217 7.75 16.05 -14.95
C SER A 217 6.48 16.03 -14.08
N TYR A 218 6.21 14.91 -13.41
CA TYR A 218 5.06 14.71 -12.51
C TYR A 218 5.37 15.15 -11.07
N LEU A 219 6.63 15.19 -10.66
CA LEU A 219 7.04 15.61 -9.32
C LEU A 219 7.06 17.14 -9.15
N THR A 220 7.15 17.90 -10.24
CA THR A 220 7.25 19.37 -10.18
C THR A 220 6.05 20.03 -9.47
N PRO A 221 4.78 19.64 -9.71
CA PRO A 221 3.64 20.15 -8.96
C PRO A 221 3.67 19.86 -7.45
N MET A 222 4.38 18.82 -7.00
CA MET A 222 4.52 18.51 -5.58
C MET A 222 5.34 19.58 -4.84
N TRP A 223 6.43 20.07 -5.46
CA TRP A 223 7.38 20.98 -4.82
C TRP A 223 7.04 22.46 -4.91
N VAL A 224 6.18 22.86 -5.86
CA VAL A 224 5.81 24.29 -6.05
C VAL A 224 4.79 24.77 -5.00
N SER A 225 4.41 23.92 -4.04
CA SER A 225 3.26 24.17 -3.16
C SER A 225 3.57 24.21 -1.66
N SER A 226 4.84 24.18 -1.27
CA SER A 226 5.26 24.38 0.13
C SER A 226 5.41 25.85 0.48
#